data_AF-A0A5N6WP16-F1
#
_entry.id   AF-A0A5N6WP16-F1
#
_cell.length_a   1.000
_cell.length_b   1.000
_cell.length_c   1.000
_cell.angle_alpha   90.00
_cell.angle_beta   90.00
_cell.angle_gamma   90.00
#
_symmetry.space_group_name_H-M   'P 1'
#
loop_
_entity.id
_entity.type
_entity.pdbx_description
1 polymer ?
#
loop_
_entity_poly.entity_id
_entity_poly.type
_entity_poly.pdbx_seq_one_letter_code
_entity_poly.pdbx_strand_id
1 'polypeptide(L)'
;MKLLLPTTLAVLASTAIAENCNEGFDYCALTLLNNGNYHQQILQAMDDHGKNRANWNYDNFLYHCDGGSNGDIRITKDCPNGCVDGGAGNDDQCK
;
A
#
# COMPACT_ATOMS: atom_id res chain seq x y z
N MET A 1 8.92 49.99 30.35
CA MET A 1 9.45 49.12 29.28
C MET A 1 8.88 47.73 29.51
N LYS A 2 7.92 47.29 28.67
CA LYS A 2 7.18 46.04 28.87
C LYS A 2 7.71 45.03 27.86
N LEU A 3 8.50 44.06 28.34
CA LEU A 3 9.05 42.97 27.54
C LEU A 3 7.91 42.05 27.10
N LEU A 4 7.67 41.97 25.79
CA LEU A 4 6.79 40.98 25.17
C LEU A 4 7.68 39.81 24.73
N LEU A 5 7.53 38.66 25.39
CA LEU A 5 8.19 37.41 25.01
C LEU A 5 7.36 36.72 23.91
N PRO A 6 7.94 36.32 22.77
CA PRO A 6 7.21 35.60 21.73
C PRO A 6 7.00 34.15 22.15
N THR A 7 5.75 33.73 22.29
CA THR A 7 5.38 32.33 22.55
C THR A 7 5.46 31.56 21.23
N THR A 8 6.54 30.80 21.00
CA THR A 8 6.65 29.92 19.84
C THR A 8 5.80 28.68 20.06
N LEU A 9 4.72 28.54 19.29
CA LEU A 9 3.86 27.36 19.29
C LEU A 9 4.51 26.27 18.42
N ALA A 10 5.15 25.28 19.05
CA ALA A 10 5.66 24.11 18.34
C ALA A 10 4.50 23.21 17.93
N VAL A 11 4.22 23.13 16.63
CA VAL A 11 3.22 22.20 16.08
C VAL A 11 3.87 20.83 15.97
N LEU A 12 3.47 19.90 16.83
CA LEU A 12 3.80 18.49 16.70
C LEU A 12 2.93 17.91 15.59
N ALA A 13 3.48 17.82 14.37
CA ALA A 13 2.85 17.05 13.30
C ALA A 13 3.03 15.55 13.62
N SER A 14 1.98 14.88 14.06
CA SER A 14 1.96 13.42 14.21
C SER A 14 2.06 12.79 12.83
N THR A 15 3.24 12.30 12.45
CA THR A 15 3.39 11.44 11.28
C THR A 15 2.90 10.05 11.65
N ALA A 16 1.68 9.70 11.22
CA ALA A 16 1.28 8.30 11.21
C ALA A 16 2.21 7.57 10.24
N ILE A 17 3.10 6.72 10.77
CA ILE A 17 3.85 5.77 9.94
C ILE A 17 2.84 4.67 9.62
N ALA A 18 2.37 4.61 8.39
CA ALA A 18 1.59 3.46 7.92
C ALA A 18 2.49 2.21 8.02
N GLU A 19 1.94 1.09 8.46
CA GLU A 19 2.68 -0.16 8.41
C GLU A 19 2.91 -0.52 6.95
N ASN A 20 4.19 -0.69 6.56
CA ASN A 20 4.53 -1.16 5.23
C ASN A 20 4.17 -2.65 5.11
N CYS A 21 3.93 -3.10 3.87
CA CYS A 21 3.89 -4.52 3.57
C CYS A 21 5.18 -5.22 4.02
N ASN A 22 5.08 -6.51 4.35
CA ASN A 22 6.24 -7.31 4.71
C ASN A 22 6.99 -7.69 3.44
N GLU A 23 8.27 -7.34 3.36
CA GLU A 23 9.12 -7.67 2.22
C GLU A 23 9.11 -9.18 1.94
N GLY A 24 8.94 -9.53 0.66
CA GLY A 24 8.89 -10.90 0.18
C GLY A 24 7.51 -11.56 0.22
N PHE A 25 6.49 -10.92 0.82
CA PHE A 25 5.14 -11.44 0.86
C PHE A 25 4.32 -11.00 -0.35
N ASP A 26 3.37 -11.85 -0.74
CA ASP A 26 2.36 -11.54 -1.74
C ASP A 26 1.04 -11.11 -1.09
N TYR A 27 0.41 -10.08 -1.66
CA TYR A 27 -0.79 -9.46 -1.13
C TYR A 27 -1.87 -9.27 -2.20
N CYS A 28 -3.12 -9.39 -1.81
CA CYS A 28 -4.26 -8.81 -2.49
C CYS A 28 -4.23 -7.29 -2.31
N ALA A 29 -4.79 -6.57 -3.28
CA ALA A 29 -4.93 -5.13 -3.18
C ALA A 29 -5.74 -4.70 -1.95
N LEU A 30 -6.80 -5.43 -1.58
CA LEU A 30 -7.59 -5.11 -0.38
C LEU A 30 -6.78 -5.26 0.91
N THR A 31 -5.93 -6.27 1.02
CA THR A 31 -5.02 -6.47 2.16
C THR A 31 -4.03 -5.31 2.27
N LEU A 32 -3.43 -4.88 1.15
CA LEU A 32 -2.55 -3.71 1.11
C LEU A 32 -3.27 -2.43 1.55
N LEU A 33 -4.50 -2.20 1.06
CA LEU A 33 -5.30 -1.03 1.43
C LEU A 33 -5.70 -1.04 2.92
N ASN A 34 -5.81 -2.21 3.54
CA ASN A 34 -6.03 -2.35 4.98
C ASN A 34 -4.76 -2.09 5.79
N ASN A 35 -3.57 -2.44 5.25
CA ASN A 35 -2.29 -2.22 5.93
C ASN A 35 -1.85 -0.75 5.90
N GLY A 36 -2.13 -0.03 4.81
CA GLY A 36 -1.65 1.34 4.67
C GLY A 36 -2.08 2.09 3.41
N ASN A 37 -1.38 3.18 3.12
CA ASN A 37 -1.68 4.07 2.00
C ASN A 37 -1.11 3.54 0.66
N TYR A 38 -1.66 2.41 0.21
CA TYR A 38 -1.20 1.71 -0.98
C TYR A 38 -1.92 2.08 -2.27
N HIS A 39 -2.99 2.88 -2.21
CA HIS A 39 -3.87 3.09 -3.35
C HIS A 39 -3.12 3.60 -4.59
N GLN A 40 -2.25 4.61 -4.45
CA GLN A 40 -1.49 5.13 -5.58
C GLN A 40 -0.47 4.12 -6.12
N GLN A 41 0.22 3.37 -5.26
CA GLN A 41 1.17 2.35 -5.68
C GLN A 41 0.48 1.21 -6.43
N ILE A 42 -0.72 0.81 -6.00
CA ILE A 42 -1.56 -0.19 -6.69
C ILE A 42 -1.91 0.27 -8.10
N LEU A 43 -2.36 1.52 -8.25
CA LEU A 43 -2.69 2.06 -9.58
C LEU A 43 -1.47 2.16 -10.49
N GLN A 44 -0.31 2.54 -9.93
CA GLN A 44 0.96 2.57 -10.67
C GLN A 44 1.37 1.16 -11.11
N ALA A 45 1.30 0.17 -10.21
CA ALA A 45 1.62 -1.22 -10.52
C ALA A 45 0.70 -1.79 -11.61
N MET A 46 -0.59 -1.40 -11.66
CA MET A 46 -1.49 -1.74 -12.77
C MET A 46 -1.05 -1.11 -14.10
N ASP A 47 -0.68 0.17 -14.08
CA ASP A 47 -0.21 0.88 -15.27
C ASP A 47 1.10 0.24 -15.78
N ASP A 48 2.03 -0.08 -14.89
CA ASP A 48 3.31 -0.74 -15.19
C ASP A 48 3.12 -2.17 -15.71
N HIS A 49 2.11 -2.89 -15.20
CA HIS A 49 1.71 -4.21 -15.68
C HIS A 49 0.91 -4.14 -17.00
N GLY A 50 0.65 -2.94 -17.52
CA GLY A 50 -0.04 -2.72 -18.80
C GLY A 50 -1.55 -2.97 -18.76
N LYS A 51 -2.18 -2.90 -17.58
CA LYS A 51 -3.62 -3.17 -17.41
C LYS A 51 -4.42 -1.89 -17.37
N ASN A 52 -5.44 -1.81 -18.23
CA ASN A 52 -6.36 -0.68 -18.23
C ASN A 52 -7.29 -0.73 -17.01
N ARG A 53 -7.12 0.23 -16.11
CA ARG A 53 -7.91 0.43 -14.87
C ARG A 53 -9.42 0.61 -15.10
N ALA A 54 -9.86 0.96 -16.30
CA ALA A 54 -11.29 1.05 -16.63
C ALA A 54 -11.95 -0.32 -16.82
N ASN A 55 -11.16 -1.36 -17.13
CA ASN A 55 -11.65 -2.69 -17.48
C ASN A 55 -11.27 -3.75 -16.44
N TRP A 56 -10.41 -3.42 -15.49
CA TRP A 56 -9.88 -4.34 -14.50
C TRP A 56 -10.02 -3.77 -13.10
N ASN A 57 -10.46 -4.62 -12.17
CA ASN A 57 -10.41 -4.31 -10.75
C ASN A 57 -8.98 -4.59 -10.23
N TYR A 58 -8.43 -3.70 -9.40
CA TYR A 58 -7.14 -3.92 -8.76
C TYR A 58 -7.10 -5.18 -7.89
N ASP A 59 -8.26 -5.69 -7.45
CA ASP A 59 -8.37 -6.94 -6.67
C ASP A 59 -8.25 -8.21 -7.53
N ASN A 60 -8.11 -8.06 -8.86
CA ASN A 60 -7.88 -9.16 -9.80
C ASN A 60 -6.38 -9.43 -10.02
N PHE A 61 -5.51 -9.03 -9.09
CA PHE A 61 -4.07 -9.21 -9.20
C PHE A 61 -3.47 -9.60 -7.86
N LEU A 62 -2.32 -10.28 -7.93
CA LEU A 62 -1.45 -10.54 -6.80
C LEU A 62 -0.26 -9.58 -6.86
N TYR A 63 0.00 -8.89 -5.74
CA TYR A 63 1.03 -7.87 -5.62
C TYR A 63 2.13 -8.37 -4.69
N HIS A 64 3.35 -8.44 -5.20
CA HIS A 64 4.51 -8.77 -4.39
C HIS A 64 5.06 -7.52 -3.71
N CYS A 65 5.38 -7.63 -2.42
CA CYS A 65 6.06 -6.58 -1.67
C CYS A 65 7.58 -6.68 -1.86
N ASP A 66 8.15 -5.74 -2.61
CA ASP A 66 9.61 -5.57 -2.76
C ASP A 66 10.26 -4.93 -1.53
N GLY A 67 9.47 -4.38 -0.61
CA GLY A 67 9.96 -3.79 0.63
C GLY A 67 10.48 -2.36 0.44
N GLY A 68 11.53 -1.99 1.18
CA GLY A 68 12.03 -0.61 1.18
C GLY A 68 11.21 0.35 2.06
N SER A 69 11.58 1.64 2.04
CA SER A 69 11.07 2.63 3.01
C SER A 69 9.57 2.90 2.91
N ASN A 70 8.95 2.64 1.75
CA ASN A 70 7.50 2.81 1.52
C ASN A 70 6.79 1.48 1.21
N GLY A 71 7.49 0.34 1.37
CA GLY A 71 7.00 -0.99 1.01
C GLY A 71 6.57 -1.06 -0.45
N ASP A 72 7.49 -0.86 -1.38
CA ASP A 72 7.22 -0.86 -2.83
C ASP A 72 6.59 -2.18 -3.26
N ILE A 73 5.67 -2.12 -4.23
CA ILE A 73 4.93 -3.29 -4.72
C ILE A 73 4.98 -3.40 -6.25
N ARG A 74 4.84 -4.64 -6.76
CA ARG A 74 4.61 -4.91 -8.18
C ARG A 74 3.60 -6.02 -8.38
N ILE A 75 2.89 -6.03 -9.50
CA ILE A 75 2.04 -7.16 -9.87
C ILE A 75 2.89 -8.33 -10.37
N THR A 76 2.70 -9.50 -9.78
CA THR A 76 3.36 -10.75 -10.21
C THR A 76 2.40 -11.68 -10.95
N LYS A 77 1.09 -11.55 -10.75
CA LYS A 77 0.10 -12.47 -11.33
C LYS A 77 -1.27 -11.82 -11.54
N ASP A 78 -1.89 -12.17 -12.67
CA ASP A 78 -3.33 -11.95 -12.91
C ASP A 78 -4.16 -13.01 -12.15
N CYS A 79 -5.13 -12.56 -11.36
CA CYS A 79 -6.10 -13.40 -10.66
C CYS A 79 -7.51 -13.20 -11.27
N PRO A 80 -7.87 -13.89 -12.37
CA PRO A 80 -9.15 -13.66 -13.07
C PRO A 80 -10.39 -13.99 -12.24
N ASN A 81 -10.26 -14.84 -11.22
CA ASN A 81 -11.32 -15.18 -10.28
C ASN A 81 -11.28 -14.32 -9.00
N GLY A 82 -10.39 -13.32 -8.95
CA GLY A 82 -10.11 -12.48 -7.79
C GLY A 82 -9.04 -13.06 -6.86
N CYS A 83 -8.68 -12.26 -5.87
CA CYS A 83 -7.69 -12.58 -4.86
C CYS A 83 -8.35 -12.96 -3.52
N VAL A 84 -7.65 -13.71 -2.66
CA VAL A 84 -8.07 -14.08 -1.32
C VAL A 84 -6.95 -13.83 -0.31
N ASP A 85 -7.32 -13.19 0.81
CA ASP A 85 -6.46 -12.96 1.97
C ASP A 85 -6.06 -14.31 2.61
N GLY A 86 -4.76 -14.56 2.71
CA GLY A 86 -4.18 -15.77 3.31
C GLY A 86 -4.18 -15.76 4.85
N GLY A 87 -4.50 -14.62 5.45
CA GLY A 87 -4.48 -14.37 6.88
C GLY A 87 -3.11 -13.91 7.38
N ALA A 88 -3.11 -13.32 8.58
CA ALA A 88 -1.92 -12.70 9.17
C ALA A 88 -0.67 -13.60 9.13
N GLY A 89 0.41 -13.08 8.53
CA GLY A 89 1.69 -13.76 8.41
C GLY A 89 1.78 -14.82 7.31
N ASN A 90 0.82 -14.87 6.39
CA ASN A 90 0.85 -15.74 5.21
C ASN A 90 0.70 -14.91 3.93
N ASP A 91 1.11 -15.49 2.80
CA ASP A 91 0.86 -14.92 1.48
C ASP A 91 -0.61 -15.01 1.10
N ASP A 92 -1.10 -13.94 0.48
CA ASP A 92 -2.37 -13.93 -0.23
C ASP A 92 -2.27 -14.72 -1.54
N GLN A 93 -3.42 -15.13 -2.08
CA GLN A 93 -3.44 -16.07 -3.21
C GLN A 93 -4.54 -15.74 -4.21
N CYS A 94 -4.33 -16.11 -5.49
CA CYS A 94 -5.43 -16.12 -6.45
C CYS A 94 -6.41 -17.27 -6.16
N LYS A 95 -7.69 -17.06 -6.43
CA LYS A 95 -8.73 -18.10 -6.36
C LYS A 95 -8.71 -19.09 -7.54
#